data_AF-A0A2S7ZJ65-F1
#
_entry.id   AF-A0A2S7ZJ65-F1
#
_cell.length_a   1.000
_cell.length_b   1.000
_cell.length_c   1.000
_cell.angle_alpha   90.00
_cell.angle_beta   90.00
_cell.angle_gamma   90.00
#
_symmetry.space_group_name_H-M   'P 1'
#
loop_
_entity.id
_entity.type
_entity.pdbx_description
1 polymer ?
#
loop_
_entity_poly.entity_id
_entity_poly.type
_entity_poly.pdbx_seq_one_letter_code
_entity_poly.pdbx_strand_id
1 'polypeptide(L)'
;MQKLVNYHSNLTHGTVFRFPGSYPHEKYVDLILVEFPDSDRKFGLVVSTGHKAGLILIKLPKEAESNNFAGIDRQWVIDNWNKWIYETCNVDDVYVIQNYPIPVIDYSKP
;
A
#
# COMPACT_ATOMS: atom_id res chain seq x y z
N MET A 1 -8.00 9.90 4.15
CA MET A 1 -7.08 9.65 3.03
C MET A 1 -6.19 10.87 2.87
N GLN A 2 -4.87 10.69 2.76
CA GLN A 2 -3.89 11.78 2.66
C GLN A 2 -2.82 11.39 1.63
N LYS A 3 -2.16 12.37 1.00
CA LYS A 3 -1.04 12.09 0.08
C LYS A 3 0.13 11.45 0.84
N LEU A 4 0.79 10.46 0.26
CA LEU A 4 1.95 9.78 0.87
C LEU A 4 3.06 10.79 1.25
N VAL A 5 3.33 11.74 0.37
CA VAL A 5 4.32 12.80 0.60
C VAL A 5 3.95 13.74 1.76
N ASN A 6 2.70 13.74 2.23
CA ASN A 6 2.25 14.52 3.39
C ASN A 6 1.79 13.63 4.55
N TYR A 7 1.98 12.32 4.46
CA TYR A 7 1.61 11.36 5.51
C TYR A 7 2.69 11.33 6.59
N HIS A 8 2.33 11.51 7.86
CA HIS A 8 3.32 11.56 8.95
C HIS A 8 3.13 10.47 10.02
N SER A 9 2.15 9.59 9.84
CA SER A 9 1.94 8.45 10.75
C SER A 9 2.74 7.23 10.28
N ASN A 10 2.77 6.18 11.12
CA ASN A 10 3.47 4.94 10.79
C ASN A 10 2.75 4.20 9.66
N LEU A 11 3.53 3.60 8.75
CA LEU A 11 3.04 2.72 7.69
C LEU A 11 3.15 1.27 8.18
N THR A 12 2.09 0.75 8.79
CA THR A 12 2.03 -0.61 9.36
C THR A 12 1.15 -1.51 8.50
N HIS A 13 1.14 -2.82 8.78
CA HIS A 13 0.21 -3.75 8.11
C HIS A 13 -1.23 -3.21 8.12
N GLY A 14 -1.97 -3.47 7.04
CA GLY A 14 -3.32 -2.92 6.82
C GLY A 14 -3.34 -1.55 6.14
N THR A 15 -2.21 -0.81 6.13
CA THR A 15 -2.10 0.44 5.35
C THR A 15 -2.32 0.16 3.87
N VAL A 16 -3.12 0.98 3.21
CA VAL A 16 -3.42 0.88 1.78
C VAL A 16 -2.82 2.07 1.04
N PHE A 17 -2.06 1.78 -0.02
CA PHE A 17 -1.61 2.75 -1.01
C PHE A 17 -2.56 2.74 -2.19
N ARG A 18 -3.24 3.87 -2.42
CA ARG A 18 -4.14 4.08 -3.55
C ARG A 18 -3.50 5.04 -4.54
N PHE A 19 -3.44 4.67 -5.81
CA PHE A 19 -2.82 5.50 -6.84
C PHE A 19 -3.42 5.26 -8.23
N PRO A 20 -3.30 6.23 -9.16
CA PRO A 20 -3.75 6.06 -10.54
C PRO A 20 -3.01 4.90 -11.21
N GLY A 21 -3.77 3.94 -11.75
CA GLY A 21 -3.21 2.87 -12.58
C GLY A 21 -3.11 3.31 -14.05
N SER A 22 -2.18 2.70 -14.79
CA SER A 22 -2.12 2.79 -16.26
C SER A 22 -2.61 1.50 -16.91
N TYR A 23 -3.16 1.58 -18.12
CA TYR A 23 -3.57 0.39 -18.89
C TYR A 23 -2.48 -0.70 -18.87
N PRO A 24 -2.82 -1.99 -18.65
CA PRO A 24 -4.16 -2.60 -18.60
C PRO A 24 -4.80 -2.61 -17.19
N HIS A 25 -4.32 -1.79 -16.26
CA HIS A 25 -4.83 -1.74 -14.89
C HIS A 25 -6.06 -0.84 -14.75
N GLU A 26 -6.75 -1.01 -13.62
CA GLU A 26 -7.87 -0.15 -13.21
C GLU A 26 -7.46 1.32 -13.12
N LYS A 27 -8.45 2.22 -13.22
CA LYS A 27 -8.25 3.67 -13.05
C LYS A 27 -7.53 4.00 -11.74
N TYR A 28 -7.82 3.26 -10.68
CA TYR A 28 -7.10 3.30 -9.41
C TYR A 28 -6.76 1.88 -8.96
N VAL A 29 -5.53 1.74 -8.46
CA VAL A 29 -5.04 0.49 -7.87
C VAL A 29 -4.82 0.72 -6.38
N ASP A 30 -5.28 -0.23 -5.58
CA ASP A 30 -4.95 -0.32 -4.16
C ASP A 30 -3.94 -1.44 -3.93
N LEU A 31 -2.91 -1.11 -3.16
CA LEU A 31 -1.96 -2.07 -2.61
C LEU A 31 -2.06 -2.04 -1.09
N ILE A 32 -2.41 -3.17 -0.48
CA ILE A 32 -2.40 -3.32 0.98
C ILE A 32 -1.02 -3.80 1.45
N LEU A 33 -0.50 -3.12 2.47
CA LEU A 33 0.69 -3.53 3.20
C LEU A 33 0.35 -4.73 4.07
N VAL A 34 1.04 -5.85 3.84
CA VAL A 34 0.90 -7.09 4.61
C VAL A 34 2.19 -7.42 5.34
N GLU A 35 2.02 -8.16 6.42
CA GLU A 35 3.12 -8.75 7.17
C GLU A 35 3.19 -10.24 6.87
N PHE A 36 4.39 -10.76 6.65
CA PHE A 36 4.71 -12.17 6.52
C PHE A 36 5.46 -12.60 7.78
N PRO A 37 4.76 -13.14 8.79
CA PRO A 37 5.42 -13.71 9.97
C PRO A 37 6.50 -14.71 9.54
N ASP A 38 7.62 -14.72 10.27
CA ASP A 38 8.74 -15.64 10.07
C ASP A 38 9.48 -15.53 8.73
N SER A 39 9.31 -14.43 8.00
CA SER A 39 10.10 -14.14 6.79
C SER A 39 11.26 -13.18 7.06
N ASP A 40 12.41 -13.41 6.42
CA ASP A 40 13.54 -12.46 6.40
C ASP A 40 13.19 -11.12 5.75
N ARG A 41 12.09 -11.09 4.97
CA ARG A 41 11.48 -9.92 4.35
C ARG A 41 10.07 -9.81 4.89
N LYS A 42 9.91 -9.10 6.01
CA LYS A 42 8.70 -9.18 6.83
C LYS A 42 7.50 -8.49 6.22
N PHE A 43 7.72 -7.54 5.30
CA PHE A 43 6.64 -6.75 4.72
C PHE A 43 6.55 -6.91 3.21
N GLY A 44 5.34 -6.75 2.68
CA GLY A 44 5.13 -6.68 1.25
C GLY A 44 3.79 -6.05 0.89
N LEU A 45 3.54 -5.97 -0.41
CA LEU A 45 2.35 -5.35 -0.96
C LEU A 45 1.54 -6.39 -1.70
N VAL A 46 0.24 -6.44 -1.41
CA VAL A 46 -0.75 -7.28 -2.09
C VAL A 46 -1.70 -6.39 -2.85
N VAL A 47 -2.02 -6.74 -4.09
CA VAL A 47 -3.02 -6.01 -4.88
C VAL A 47 -4.40 -6.25 -4.28
N SER A 48 -5.16 -5.19 -4.01
CA SER A 48 -6.46 -5.27 -3.33
C SER A 48 -7.65 -4.86 -4.21
N THR A 49 -7.41 -4.45 -5.45
CA THR A 49 -8.46 -4.02 -6.39
C THR A 49 -8.27 -4.61 -7.79
N GLY A 50 -9.37 -4.72 -8.53
CA GLY A 50 -9.38 -5.11 -9.94
C GLY A 50 -9.01 -6.58 -10.18
N HIS A 51 -8.75 -6.90 -11.45
CA HIS A 51 -8.52 -8.28 -11.89
C HIS A 51 -7.28 -8.96 -11.27
N LYS A 52 -6.29 -8.20 -10.78
CA LYS A 52 -5.08 -8.73 -10.14
C LYS A 52 -5.20 -8.85 -8.61
N ALA A 53 -6.38 -8.58 -8.04
CA ALA A 53 -6.59 -8.64 -6.60
C ALA A 53 -6.19 -10.02 -6.03
N GLY A 54 -5.55 -9.99 -4.84
CA GLY A 54 -5.03 -11.18 -4.16
C GLY A 54 -3.61 -11.57 -4.56
N LEU A 55 -3.02 -10.99 -5.61
CA LEU A 55 -1.63 -11.24 -5.96
C LEU A 55 -0.68 -10.49 -5.03
N ILE A 56 0.34 -11.19 -4.53
CA ILE A 56 1.51 -10.54 -3.91
C ILE A 56 2.26 -9.83 -5.02
N LEU A 57 2.19 -8.49 -5.03
CA LEU A 57 2.94 -7.68 -5.97
C LEU A 57 4.43 -7.81 -5.69
N ILE A 58 4.80 -7.63 -4.42
CA ILE A 58 6.20 -7.65 -3.99
C ILE A 58 6.35 -7.98 -2.51
N LYS A 59 7.38 -8.75 -2.16
CA LYS A 59 7.95 -8.73 -0.81
C LYS A 59 8.97 -7.61 -0.78
N LEU A 60 8.88 -6.65 0.12
CA LEU A 60 9.80 -5.51 0.15
C LEU A 60 11.19 -5.93 0.63
N PRO A 61 12.26 -5.27 0.17
CA PRO A 61 13.60 -5.58 0.65
C PRO A 61 13.77 -5.08 2.09
N LYS A 62 14.79 -5.58 2.80
CA LYS A 62 14.96 -5.35 4.24
C LYS A 62 15.20 -3.88 4.57
N GLU A 63 15.85 -3.14 3.69
CA GLU A 63 16.07 -1.70 3.83
C GLU A 63 14.78 -0.85 3.78
N ALA A 64 13.66 -1.43 3.32
CA ALA A 64 12.36 -0.78 3.38
C ALA A 64 11.72 -0.86 4.78
N GLU A 65 12.20 -1.75 5.65
CA GLU A 65 11.65 -1.94 6.99
C GLU A 65 11.97 -0.73 7.88
N SER A 66 10.99 -0.32 8.70
CA SER A 66 11.21 0.74 9.68
C SER A 66 12.03 0.21 10.84
N ASN A 67 12.99 1.02 11.32
CA ASN A 67 13.78 0.70 12.52
C ASN A 67 13.02 1.02 13.82
N ASN A 68 11.91 1.75 13.75
CA ASN A 68 11.23 2.32 14.93
C ASN A 68 9.91 1.63 15.28
N PHE A 69 9.33 0.86 14.35
CA PHE A 69 8.03 0.20 14.53
C PHE A 69 7.89 -1.00 13.58
N ALA A 70 6.93 -1.88 13.83
CA ALA A 70 6.58 -2.99 12.94
C ALA A 70 5.87 -2.48 11.67
N GLY A 71 6.65 -2.07 10.67
CA GLY A 71 6.15 -1.54 9.41
C GLY A 71 7.28 -1.13 8.48
N ILE A 72 6.98 -0.25 7.54
CA ILE A 72 7.93 0.21 6.52
C ILE A 72 8.27 1.69 6.68
N ASP A 73 9.48 2.06 6.27
CA ASP A 73 9.95 3.43 6.27
C ASP A 73 9.27 4.24 5.15
N ARG A 74 8.64 5.35 5.52
CA ARG A 74 7.94 6.21 4.55
C ARG A 74 8.89 6.81 3.53
N GLN A 75 10.06 7.30 3.97
CA GLN A 75 10.98 7.98 3.07
C GLN A 75 11.55 6.99 2.05
N TRP A 76 11.86 5.77 2.48
CA TRP A 76 12.24 4.69 1.59
C TRP A 76 11.18 4.46 0.52
N VAL A 77 9.89 4.34 0.90
CA VAL A 77 8.78 4.16 -0.05
C VAL A 77 8.73 5.30 -1.06
N ILE A 78 8.91 6.55 -0.61
CA ILE A 78 8.91 7.72 -1.49
C ILE A 78 10.05 7.66 -2.50
N ASP A 79 11.27 7.43 -2.01
CA ASP A 79 12.48 7.44 -2.82
C ASP A 79 12.53 6.25 -3.80
N ASN A 80 11.82 5.17 -3.50
CA ASN A 80 11.89 3.90 -4.23
C ASN A 80 10.60 3.54 -4.99
N TRP A 81 9.57 4.39 -4.95
CA TRP A 81 8.24 4.09 -5.48
C TRP A 81 8.27 3.56 -6.92
N ASN A 82 8.86 4.33 -7.85
CA ASN A 82 8.90 3.95 -9.26
C ASN A 82 9.86 2.81 -9.57
N LYS A 83 10.83 2.56 -8.70
CA LYS A 83 11.80 1.47 -8.87
C LYS A 83 11.24 0.12 -8.43
N TRP A 84 10.47 0.11 -7.34
CA TRP A 84 10.09 -1.13 -6.66
C TRP A 84 8.60 -1.41 -6.66
N ILE A 85 7.74 -0.40 -6.76
CA ILE A 85 6.30 -0.54 -6.51
C ILE A 85 5.51 -0.33 -7.80
N TYR A 86 5.62 0.84 -8.44
CA TYR A 86 4.87 1.11 -9.66
C TYR A 86 5.58 2.12 -10.57
N GLU A 87 6.06 1.66 -11.72
CA GLU A 87 6.95 2.40 -12.62
C GLU A 87 6.36 3.70 -13.19
N THR A 88 5.06 3.72 -13.52
CA THR A 88 4.46 4.82 -14.30
C THR A 88 3.68 5.85 -13.47
N CYS A 89 3.51 5.65 -12.16
CA CYS A 89 2.76 6.57 -11.29
C CYS A 89 3.69 7.43 -10.46
N ASN A 90 3.57 8.76 -10.53
CA ASN A 90 4.31 9.65 -9.64
C ASN A 90 3.90 9.39 -8.18
N VAL A 91 4.88 9.36 -7.27
CA VAL A 91 4.66 9.23 -5.82
C VAL A 91 3.77 10.34 -5.24
N ASP A 92 3.82 11.54 -5.83
CA ASP A 92 2.94 12.67 -5.46
C ASP A 92 1.46 12.35 -5.70
N ASP A 93 1.15 11.36 -6.55
CA ASP A 93 -0.20 10.90 -6.84
C ASP A 93 -0.68 9.77 -5.95
N VAL A 94 0.18 9.28 -5.06
CA VAL A 94 -0.12 8.20 -4.13
C VAL A 94 -0.82 8.72 -2.90
N TYR A 95 -1.93 8.08 -2.55
CA TYR A 95 -2.69 8.32 -1.34
C TYR A 95 -2.48 7.17 -0.35
N VAL A 96 -2.50 7.50 0.94
CA VAL A 96 -2.47 6.57 2.05
C VAL A 96 -3.84 6.55 2.74
N ILE A 97 -4.32 5.33 2.96
CA ILE A 97 -5.49 5.01 3.77
C ILE A 97 -5.02 4.05 4.86
N GLN A 98 -5.22 4.40 6.13
CA GLN A 98 -4.65 3.62 7.24
C GLN A 98 -5.21 2.19 7.29
N ASN A 99 -6.48 2.02 6.94
CA ASN A 99 -7.16 0.75 6.77
C ASN A 99 -8.37 0.95 5.85
N TYR A 100 -8.92 -0.13 5.31
CA TYR A 100 -10.21 -0.02 4.65
C TYR A 100 -11.27 0.39 5.69
N PRO A 101 -12.10 1.42 5.39
CA PRO A 101 -13.20 1.76 6.27
C PRO A 101 -14.15 0.56 6.34
N ILE A 102 -14.60 0.25 7.54
CA ILE A 102 -15.65 -0.74 7.74
C ILE A 102 -16.90 -0.20 7.03
N PRO A 103 -17.50 -0.95 6.09
CA PRO A 103 -18.74 -0.52 5.45
C PRO A 103 -19.82 -0.28 6.49
N VAL A 104 -20.49 0.87 6.42
CA VAL A 104 -21.71 1.09 7.20
C VAL A 104 -22.83 0.36 6.46
N ILE A 105 -23.19 -0.81 6.96
CA ILE A 105 -24.31 -1.60 6.45
C ILE A 105 -25.58 -1.08 7.12
N ASP A 106 -26.45 -0.45 6.33
CA ASP A 106 -27.78 -0.07 6.79
C ASP A 106 -28.69 -1.31 6.82
N TYR A 107 -28.81 -1.93 8.00
CA TYR A 107 -29.68 -3.09 8.21
C TYR A 107 -31.18 -2.76 8.12
N SER A 108 -31.56 -1.49 7.93
CA SER A 108 -32.96 -1.09 7.74
C SER A 108 -33.46 -1.25 6.30
N LYS A 109 -32.59 -1.57 5.34
CA LYS A 109 -32.95 -1.88 3.96
C LYS A 109 -32.68 -3.35 3.66
N PRO A 110 -33.69 -4.10 3.16
CA PRO A 110 -33.54 -5.51 2.81
C PRO A 110 -32.59 -5.73 1.63
#